data_AF-A0A3S1NFM4-F1
#
_entry.id   AF-A0A3S1NFM4-F1
#
_cell.length_a   1.000
_cell.length_b   1.000
_cell.length_c   1.000
_cell.angle_alpha   90.00
_cell.angle_beta   90.00
_cell.angle_gamma   90.00
#
_symmetry.space_group_name_H-M   'P 1'
#
loop_
_entity.id
_entity.type
_entity.pdbx_description
1 polymer ?
#
loop_
_entity_poly.entity_id
_entity_poly.type
_entity_poly.pdbx_seq_one_letter_code
_entity_poly.pdbx_strand_id
1 'polypeptide(L)'
;MLEQAIDLQIKRSAIPTLQAEADAHDKIVRANAFRRMASGAAIALAAIGIGVGVWLVFDRDPTVIQPEPPVAQNQPSNPNENLPKETKKSEDRISGEETIAEEGKTDKPKSPSIEQPTPPPADPANPDTFDFVKFANRKVPYAGSTWQLESGHHFESEKNPTWDTAWCYTRRLANTGVEVQVSLVNRPSPTSTPQAPVSSSETLASVGLDDNSARELASRCLWLDEANFAPGDFDMGPERKEAAAAAEAFSLQDGWDAIGNDLPGMPAWNVSLEQCQAQCEADRRCLALTYDKKHAACFMKNNGSILVRSPDAVMAAKGSIKANLQYSSLVFAKDTVVVGGAYANVRSNYADCVVACAADQRCLGFNFDGPNKMCAMLDTVTSSSPFKGVASGVKATRS
;
A
#
# COMPACT_ATOMS: atom_id res chain seq x y z
N MET A 1 4.47 0.14 -64.64
CA MET A 1 4.51 -1.16 -63.94
C MET A 1 5.60 -1.23 -62.86
N LEU A 2 6.77 -0.60 -63.04
CA LEU A 2 7.81 -0.57 -62.00
C LEU A 2 7.46 0.35 -60.80
N GLU A 3 6.82 1.50 -61.04
CA GLU A 3 6.37 2.41 -59.96
C GLU A 3 5.27 1.81 -59.07
N GLN A 4 4.36 1.01 -59.65
CA GLN A 4 3.33 0.29 -58.88
C GLN A 4 3.92 -0.83 -58.01
N ALA A 5 5.03 -1.46 -58.43
CA ALA A 5 5.70 -2.50 -57.67
C ALA A 5 6.49 -1.93 -56.47
N ILE A 6 7.07 -0.74 -56.62
CA ILE A 6 7.76 -0.02 -55.54
C ILE A 6 6.75 0.47 -54.50
N ASP A 7 5.61 1.01 -54.93
CA ASP A 7 4.52 1.42 -54.02
C ASP A 7 3.90 0.21 -53.27
N LEU A 8 3.86 -0.97 -53.89
CA LEU A 8 3.42 -2.22 -53.23
C LEU A 8 4.43 -2.78 -52.22
N GLN A 9 5.73 -2.60 -52.44
CA GLN A 9 6.77 -3.00 -51.48
C GLN A 9 6.82 -2.07 -50.27
N ILE A 10 6.62 -0.76 -50.47
CA ILE A 10 6.51 0.23 -49.39
C ILE A 10 5.24 0.00 -48.56
N LYS A 11 4.13 -0.40 -49.20
CA LYS A 11 2.87 -0.78 -48.52
C LYS A 11 2.92 -2.08 -47.72
N ARG A 12 3.93 -2.94 -47.90
CA ARG A 12 4.06 -4.24 -47.21
C ARG A 12 5.04 -4.24 -46.03
N SER A 13 5.73 -3.14 -45.73
CA SER A 13 6.91 -3.18 -44.86
C SER A 13 6.94 -2.14 -43.72
N ALA A 14 5.81 -1.53 -43.35
CA ALA A 14 5.73 -0.63 -42.19
C ALA A 14 5.61 -1.36 -40.83
N ILE A 15 5.35 -2.67 -40.79
CA ILE A 15 5.42 -3.41 -39.52
C ILE A 15 6.85 -3.61 -39.03
N PRO A 16 7.82 -4.05 -39.86
CA PRO A 16 9.21 -4.09 -39.42
C PRO A 16 9.67 -2.81 -38.74
N THR A 17 9.22 -1.64 -39.21
CA THR A 17 9.55 -0.34 -38.59
C THR A 17 8.81 -0.12 -37.27
N LEU A 18 7.49 -0.37 -37.21
CA LEU A 18 6.71 -0.22 -35.96
C LEU A 18 7.15 -1.22 -34.89
N GLN A 19 7.49 -2.45 -35.28
CA GLN A 19 7.98 -3.50 -34.42
C GLN A 19 9.38 -3.19 -33.90
N ALA A 20 10.30 -2.74 -34.78
CA ALA A 20 11.63 -2.33 -34.37
C ALA A 20 11.59 -1.14 -33.39
N GLU A 21 10.69 -0.18 -33.60
CA GLU A 21 10.46 0.90 -32.65
C GLU A 21 9.90 0.40 -31.32
N ALA A 22 8.95 -0.55 -31.36
CA ALA A 22 8.36 -1.13 -30.16
C ALA A 22 9.41 -1.90 -29.35
N ASP A 23 10.27 -2.67 -30.02
CA ASP A 23 11.39 -3.37 -29.40
C ASP A 23 12.43 -2.40 -28.82
N ALA A 24 12.65 -1.24 -29.46
CA ALA A 24 13.47 -0.17 -28.90
C ALA A 24 12.83 0.46 -27.66
N HIS A 25 11.51 0.69 -27.68
CA HIS A 25 10.77 1.19 -26.52
C HIS A 25 10.84 0.21 -25.36
N ASP A 26 10.68 -1.09 -25.64
CA ASP A 26 10.78 -2.17 -24.64
C ASP A 26 12.16 -2.21 -23.96
N LYS A 27 13.25 -2.02 -24.69
CA LYS A 27 14.59 -1.88 -24.10
C LYS A 27 14.65 -0.74 -23.08
N ILE A 28 14.02 0.39 -23.38
CA ILE A 28 14.02 1.53 -22.46
C ILE A 28 13.08 1.29 -21.27
N VAL A 29 11.93 0.63 -21.50
CA VAL A 29 11.03 0.20 -20.43
C VAL A 29 11.75 -0.72 -19.45
N ARG A 30 12.47 -1.73 -19.95
CA ARG A 30 13.30 -2.63 -19.13
C ARG A 30 14.38 -1.87 -18.37
N ALA A 31 15.08 -0.94 -19.02
CA ALA A 31 16.09 -0.11 -18.36
C ALA A 31 15.51 0.71 -17.19
N ASN A 32 14.31 1.27 -17.36
CA ASN A 32 13.60 1.96 -16.28
C ASN A 32 13.18 1.02 -15.15
N ALA A 33 12.75 -0.20 -15.47
CA ALA A 33 12.44 -1.23 -14.47
C ALA A 33 13.68 -1.61 -13.65
N PHE A 34 14.84 -1.80 -14.29
CA PHE A 34 16.11 -2.08 -13.59
C PHE A 34 16.53 -0.95 -12.66
N ARG A 35 16.41 0.31 -13.10
CA ARG A 35 16.70 1.48 -12.24
C ARG A 35 15.82 1.49 -10.99
N ARG A 36 14.52 1.20 -11.12
CA ARG A 36 13.59 1.12 -9.97
C ARG A 36 13.97 0.00 -9.00
N MET A 37 14.33 -1.18 -9.50
CA MET A 37 14.78 -2.30 -8.66
C MET A 37 16.09 -1.97 -7.92
N ALA A 38 17.05 -1.34 -8.60
CA ALA A 38 18.32 -0.96 -7.99
C ALA A 38 18.14 0.09 -6.86
N SER A 39 17.28 1.09 -7.05
CA SER A 39 16.95 2.06 -6.00
C SER A 39 16.24 1.42 -4.81
N GLY A 40 15.32 0.47 -5.05
CA GLY A 40 14.64 -0.27 -3.97
C GLY A 40 15.58 -1.16 -3.17
N ALA A 41 16.50 -1.86 -3.84
CA ALA A 41 17.49 -2.72 -3.19
C ALA A 41 18.48 -1.92 -2.31
N ALA A 42 18.90 -0.73 -2.75
CA ALA A 42 19.79 0.13 -1.97
C ALA A 42 19.15 0.58 -0.64
N ILE A 43 17.85 0.90 -0.65
CA ILE A 43 17.10 1.30 0.56
C ILE A 43 16.94 0.10 1.50
N ALA A 44 16.61 -1.08 0.98
CA ALA A 44 16.50 -2.29 1.78
C ALA A 44 17.82 -2.70 2.43
N LEU A 45 18.95 -2.59 1.71
CA LEU A 45 20.28 -2.87 2.25
C LEU A 45 20.70 -1.86 3.33
N ALA A 46 20.34 -0.58 3.18
CA ALA A 46 20.59 0.43 4.21
C ALA A 46 19.78 0.17 5.49
N ALA A 47 18.51 -0.23 5.37
CA ALA A 47 17.65 -0.57 6.52
C ALA A 47 18.16 -1.81 7.27
N ILE A 48 18.60 -2.85 6.55
CA ILE A 48 19.22 -4.04 7.16
C ILE A 48 20.57 -3.68 7.80
N GLY A 49 21.38 -2.83 7.16
CA GLY A 49 22.65 -2.36 7.70
C GLY A 49 22.53 -1.57 9.00
N ILE A 50 21.48 -0.76 9.14
CA ILE A 50 21.15 -0.06 10.39
C ILE A 50 20.63 -1.04 11.44
N GLY A 51 19.76 -1.98 11.07
CA GLY A 51 19.23 -3.01 11.99
C GLY A 51 20.33 -3.92 12.57
N VAL A 52 21.29 -4.35 11.75
CA VAL A 52 22.43 -5.15 12.19
C VAL A 52 23.47 -4.30 12.94
N GLY A 53 23.67 -3.04 12.54
CA GLY A 53 24.58 -2.12 13.23
C GLY A 53 24.14 -1.75 14.64
N VAL A 54 22.83 -1.60 14.86
CA VAL A 54 22.26 -1.37 16.20
C VAL A 54 22.36 -2.64 17.06
N TRP A 55 22.12 -3.82 16.50
CA TRP A 55 22.27 -5.09 17.23
C TRP A 55 23.72 -5.34 17.69
N LEU A 56 24.72 -4.99 16.88
CA LEU A 56 26.14 -5.17 17.22
C LEU A 56 26.70 -4.15 18.24
N VAL A 57 26.01 -3.04 18.50
CA VAL A 57 26.45 -2.01 19.46
C VAL A 57 25.86 -2.21 20.86
N PHE A 58 24.74 -2.93 20.99
CA PHE A 58 24.09 -3.16 22.28
C PHE A 58 24.34 -4.54 22.91
N ASP A 59 25.01 -5.47 22.21
CA ASP A 59 25.37 -6.79 22.77
C ASP A 59 26.86 -6.86 23.16
N ARG A 60 27.17 -6.33 24.34
CA ARG A 60 28.42 -6.59 25.07
C ARG A 60 28.17 -6.67 26.58
N ASP A 61 27.61 -7.78 27.03
CA ASP A 61 28.27 -8.74 27.95
C ASP A 61 27.37 -9.97 28.24
N PRO A 62 27.95 -11.12 28.63
CA PRO A 62 27.51 -12.43 28.13
C PRO A 62 26.61 -13.20 29.12
N THR A 63 25.64 -13.94 28.59
CA THR A 63 25.33 -15.33 29.00
C THR A 63 24.30 -15.96 28.05
N VAL A 64 24.76 -16.98 27.31
CA VAL A 64 24.10 -18.22 26.83
C VAL A 64 22.56 -18.22 26.88
N ILE A 65 21.81 -18.42 25.79
CA ILE A 65 21.52 -19.70 25.09
C ILE A 65 21.06 -19.40 23.64
N GLN A 66 21.63 -20.07 22.65
CA GLN A 66 21.14 -20.07 21.25
C GLN A 66 20.03 -21.13 21.04
N PRO A 67 19.02 -20.87 20.20
CA PRO A 67 18.23 -21.92 19.56
C PRO A 67 18.84 -22.33 18.21
N GLU A 68 18.96 -23.64 17.99
CA GLU A 68 19.39 -24.27 16.72
C GLU A 68 18.48 -23.93 15.52
N PRO A 69 19.02 -23.88 14.28
CA PRO A 69 18.23 -23.76 13.07
C PRO A 69 17.64 -25.12 12.63
N PRO A 70 16.45 -25.16 11.99
CA PRO A 70 15.85 -26.42 11.58
C PRO A 70 16.52 -26.98 10.32
N VAL A 71 16.82 -28.28 10.39
CA VAL A 71 17.37 -29.12 9.32
C VAL A 71 16.31 -29.39 8.25
N ALA A 72 16.72 -29.25 6.99
CA ALA A 72 15.97 -29.66 5.81
C ALA A 72 15.87 -31.19 5.70
N GLN A 73 14.68 -31.73 5.39
CA GLN A 73 14.55 -33.09 4.88
C GLN A 73 13.56 -33.17 3.71
N ASN A 74 14.04 -33.90 2.69
CA ASN A 74 13.40 -34.20 1.42
C ASN A 74 12.26 -35.23 1.53
N GLN A 75 11.29 -35.08 0.63
CA GLN A 75 10.31 -36.08 0.14
C GLN A 75 11.06 -37.31 -0.48
N PRO A 76 10.53 -38.56 -0.62
CA PRO A 76 9.18 -38.94 -1.13
C PRO A 76 8.50 -40.15 -0.45
N SER A 77 7.17 -40.36 -0.54
CA SER A 77 6.46 -40.92 -1.71
C SER A 77 4.97 -41.17 -1.35
N ASN A 78 4.10 -41.10 -2.35
CA ASN A 78 2.64 -41.42 -2.36
C ASN A 78 2.44 -42.86 -2.91
N PRO A 79 1.23 -43.48 -3.04
CA PRO A 79 -0.15 -43.03 -2.75
C PRO A 79 -1.13 -44.11 -2.17
N ASN A 80 -2.43 -43.76 -2.15
CA ASN A 80 -3.67 -44.57 -2.04
C ASN A 80 -4.19 -44.89 -0.61
N GLU A 81 -5.49 -44.85 -0.25
CA GLU A 81 -6.76 -44.65 -0.97
C GLU A 81 -7.93 -44.70 0.05
N ASN A 82 -9.02 -43.95 -0.23
CA ASN A 82 -10.42 -44.06 0.24
C ASN A 82 -10.91 -43.77 1.70
N LEU A 83 -11.87 -42.83 1.69
CA LEU A 83 -12.90 -42.28 2.61
C LEU A 83 -13.88 -43.33 3.25
N PRO A 84 -14.96 -42.95 4.00
CA PRO A 84 -15.08 -42.47 5.41
C PRO A 84 -16.03 -43.32 6.30
N LYS A 85 -16.17 -42.99 7.61
CA LYS A 85 -17.49 -43.07 8.28
C LYS A 85 -17.61 -42.25 9.57
N GLU A 86 -18.75 -41.56 9.67
CA GLU A 86 -19.31 -40.88 10.85
C GLU A 86 -19.46 -41.80 12.08
N THR A 87 -19.42 -41.27 13.31
CA THR A 87 -20.62 -41.13 14.19
C THR A 87 -20.34 -40.43 15.55
N LYS A 88 -21.21 -39.44 15.86
CA LYS A 88 -21.93 -39.10 17.13
C LYS A 88 -21.24 -39.39 18.49
N LYS A 89 -21.01 -38.39 19.36
CA LYS A 89 -21.92 -37.71 20.33
C LYS A 89 -22.53 -38.61 21.44
N SER A 90 -22.05 -38.40 22.67
CA SER A 90 -22.79 -38.28 23.96
C SER A 90 -21.75 -37.99 25.06
N GLU A 91 -21.66 -36.81 25.69
CA GLU A 91 -22.45 -36.37 26.86
C GLU A 91 -22.82 -37.52 27.82
N ASP A 92 -22.13 -37.61 28.95
CA ASP A 92 -22.81 -37.64 30.24
C ASP A 92 -21.92 -37.22 31.42
N ARG A 93 -22.61 -36.65 32.40
CA ARG A 93 -22.20 -35.87 33.57
C ARG A 93 -22.33 -36.73 34.84
N ILE A 94 -21.79 -36.25 35.97
CA ILE A 94 -21.97 -36.60 37.42
C ILE A 94 -20.57 -36.71 38.06
N SER A 95 -20.03 -35.76 38.85
CA SER A 95 -20.41 -35.20 40.16
C SER A 95 -20.36 -36.20 41.33
N GLY A 96 -19.45 -35.96 42.29
CA GLY A 96 -19.39 -36.67 43.58
C GLY A 96 -18.15 -36.26 44.39
N GLU A 97 -18.37 -35.39 45.37
CA GLU A 97 -17.45 -34.89 46.40
C GLU A 97 -17.02 -35.95 47.44
N GLU A 98 -15.79 -35.77 47.96
CA GLU A 98 -15.32 -35.91 49.37
C GLU A 98 -15.46 -37.25 50.14
N THR A 99 -14.56 -37.72 51.02
CA THR A 99 -13.51 -37.10 51.87
C THR A 99 -12.52 -38.16 52.46
N ILE A 100 -11.30 -37.70 52.82
CA ILE A 100 -10.39 -38.03 53.96
C ILE A 100 -9.62 -39.38 54.07
N ALA A 101 -8.28 -39.30 54.13
CA ALA A 101 -7.42 -39.76 55.26
C ALA A 101 -5.95 -39.28 55.12
N GLU A 102 -5.38 -38.75 56.21
CA GLU A 102 -3.98 -38.33 56.43
C GLU A 102 -3.00 -39.51 56.63
N GLU A 103 -1.72 -39.32 56.29
CA GLU A 103 -0.55 -39.22 57.20
C GLU A 103 0.76 -39.59 56.49
N GLY A 104 1.83 -38.80 56.70
CA GLY A 104 3.19 -39.15 56.22
C GLY A 104 4.19 -37.99 56.22
N LYS A 105 4.78 -37.71 57.39
CA LYS A 105 5.81 -36.71 57.71
C LYS A 105 7.22 -37.19 57.30
N THR A 106 8.08 -36.34 56.72
CA THR A 106 9.53 -36.19 57.10
C THR A 106 10.29 -35.09 56.34
N ASP A 107 10.88 -34.19 57.14
CA ASP A 107 12.21 -33.55 57.10
C ASP A 107 12.74 -32.65 55.96
N LYS A 108 13.20 -31.47 56.39
CA LYS A 108 13.89 -30.40 55.67
C LYS A 108 15.36 -30.33 56.11
N PRO A 109 16.29 -29.87 55.24
CA PRO A 109 17.21 -28.80 55.69
C PRO A 109 17.16 -27.52 54.82
N LYS A 110 17.60 -26.41 55.43
CA LYS A 110 17.36 -24.99 55.10
C LYS A 110 18.69 -24.28 54.79
N SER A 111 18.72 -23.33 53.83
CA SER A 111 19.54 -22.10 53.83
C SER A 111 19.43 -21.33 52.49
N PRO A 112 19.72 -20.01 52.41
CA PRO A 112 19.19 -18.89 53.20
C PRO A 112 18.55 -17.78 52.30
N SER A 113 17.72 -16.93 52.90
CA SER A 113 17.03 -15.81 52.24
C SER A 113 17.93 -14.58 52.13
N ILE A 114 17.96 -13.94 50.96
CA ILE A 114 18.46 -12.58 50.78
C ILE A 114 17.36 -11.60 51.23
N GLU A 115 17.77 -10.59 51.99
CA GLU A 115 16.93 -9.58 52.62
C GLU A 115 16.51 -8.52 51.60
N GLN A 116 15.20 -8.36 51.39
CA GLN A 116 14.63 -7.31 50.55
C GLN A 116 14.34 -6.08 51.42
N PRO A 117 14.69 -4.85 50.99
CA PRO A 117 14.45 -3.64 51.79
C PRO A 117 12.96 -3.39 51.98
N THR A 118 12.55 -3.20 53.24
CA THR A 118 11.16 -2.91 53.60
C THR A 118 10.75 -1.52 53.11
N PRO A 119 9.59 -1.36 52.44
CA PRO A 119 9.02 -0.04 52.18
C PRO A 119 8.64 0.66 53.50
N PRO A 120 8.61 2.01 53.54
CA PRO A 120 8.26 2.76 54.73
C PRO A 120 6.83 2.44 55.20
N PRO A 121 6.55 2.57 56.52
CA PRO A 121 5.28 2.14 57.09
C PRO A 121 4.11 2.90 56.48
N ALA A 122 3.24 2.17 55.77
CA ALA A 122 1.95 2.66 55.31
C ALA A 122 1.03 2.86 56.52
N ASP A 123 0.29 3.97 56.52
CA ASP A 123 -0.80 4.20 57.46
C ASP A 123 -1.93 3.18 57.18
N PRO A 124 -2.24 2.26 58.11
CA PRO A 124 -3.19 1.17 57.86
C PRO A 124 -4.64 1.62 57.64
N ALA A 125 -4.95 2.92 57.78
CA ALA A 125 -6.27 3.45 57.55
C ALA A 125 -6.58 3.80 56.07
N ASN A 126 -5.56 3.99 55.22
CA ASN A 126 -5.74 4.27 53.79
C ASN A 126 -4.45 3.96 53.01
N PRO A 127 -4.29 2.76 52.41
CA PRO A 127 -3.10 2.45 51.63
C PRO A 127 -3.06 3.31 50.37
N ASP A 128 -2.02 4.14 50.25
CA ASP A 128 -1.78 4.95 49.05
C ASP A 128 -1.69 4.04 47.80
N THR A 129 -2.51 4.31 46.78
CA THR A 129 -2.38 3.66 45.46
C THR A 129 -1.26 4.33 44.66
N PHE A 130 -0.35 3.52 44.11
CA PHE A 130 0.72 3.95 43.21
C PHE A 130 0.61 3.21 41.88
N ASP A 131 1.14 3.79 40.80
CA ASP A 131 1.23 3.19 39.46
C ASP A 131 -0.10 2.59 39.00
N PHE A 132 -1.07 3.46 38.68
CA PHE A 132 -2.40 3.04 38.29
C PHE A 132 -2.93 3.82 37.09
N VAL A 133 -3.93 3.25 36.43
CA VAL A 133 -4.52 3.80 35.21
C VAL A 133 -6.00 4.06 35.40
N LYS A 134 -6.46 5.25 35.01
CA LYS A 134 -7.88 5.58 34.89
C LYS A 134 -8.31 5.50 33.42
N PHE A 135 -9.40 4.78 33.16
CA PHE A 135 -9.93 4.60 31.80
C PHE A 135 -11.19 5.43 31.56
N ALA A 136 -11.34 5.91 30.34
CA ALA A 136 -12.55 6.56 29.82
C ALA A 136 -12.88 6.01 28.44
N ASN A 137 -14.15 5.67 28.20
CA ASN A 137 -14.57 5.00 26.96
C ASN A 137 -15.65 5.80 26.25
N ARG A 138 -15.62 5.82 24.91
CA ARG A 138 -16.61 6.52 24.08
C ARG A 138 -16.93 5.75 22.81
N LYS A 139 -18.21 5.69 22.45
CA LYS A 139 -18.65 5.23 21.12
C LYS A 139 -18.84 6.41 20.18
N VAL A 140 -18.24 6.36 18.98
CA VAL A 140 -18.32 7.46 18.01
C VAL A 140 -18.72 6.96 16.62
N PRO A 141 -19.71 7.58 15.95
CA PRO A 141 -20.00 7.31 14.56
C PRO A 141 -18.98 8.03 13.66
N TYR A 142 -18.31 7.29 12.78
CA TYR A 142 -17.34 7.84 11.82
C TYR A 142 -17.22 6.94 10.59
N ALA A 143 -17.22 7.55 9.40
CA ALA A 143 -17.12 6.87 8.10
C ALA A 143 -18.10 5.68 7.94
N GLY A 144 -19.35 5.85 8.36
CA GLY A 144 -20.38 4.81 8.26
C GLY A 144 -20.23 3.64 9.25
N SER A 145 -19.26 3.70 10.16
CA SER A 145 -19.03 2.69 11.22
C SER A 145 -19.19 3.32 12.62
N THR A 146 -19.47 2.49 13.63
CA THR A 146 -19.38 2.89 15.04
C THR A 146 -18.07 2.39 15.63
N TRP A 147 -17.27 3.29 16.19
CA TRP A 147 -15.97 3.01 16.77
C TRP A 147 -16.03 3.06 18.29
N GLN A 148 -15.33 2.15 18.96
CA GLN A 148 -15.18 2.15 20.42
C GLN A 148 -13.78 2.67 20.76
N LEU A 149 -13.72 3.87 21.32
CA LEU A 149 -12.48 4.51 21.73
C LEU A 149 -12.30 4.30 23.23
N GLU A 150 -11.11 3.87 23.63
CA GLU A 150 -10.71 3.69 25.02
C GLU A 150 -9.48 4.55 25.29
N SER A 151 -9.60 5.47 26.24
CA SER A 151 -8.51 6.34 26.69
C SER A 151 -8.01 5.90 28.06
N GLY A 152 -6.70 5.76 28.23
CA GLY A 152 -6.05 5.50 29.51
C GLY A 152 -5.24 6.72 29.97
N HIS A 153 -5.20 6.96 31.28
CA HIS A 153 -4.40 8.00 31.92
C HIS A 153 -3.67 7.36 33.09
N HIS A 154 -2.34 7.30 33.01
CA HIS A 154 -1.49 6.73 34.05
C HIS A 154 -1.20 7.79 35.12
N PHE A 155 -1.10 7.35 36.37
CA PHE A 155 -0.76 8.15 37.53
C PHE A 155 0.27 7.38 38.36
N GLU A 156 1.44 7.98 38.60
CA GLU A 156 2.43 7.39 39.51
C GLU A 156 1.92 7.25 40.95
N SER A 157 1.03 8.14 41.41
CA SER A 157 0.42 8.12 42.74
C SER A 157 -0.97 8.74 42.74
N GLU A 158 -1.87 8.24 43.60
CA GLU A 158 -3.23 8.79 43.74
C GLU A 158 -3.25 10.22 44.28
N LYS A 159 -2.15 10.66 44.91
CA LYS A 159 -1.95 12.02 45.42
C LYS A 159 -1.55 12.99 44.31
N ASN A 160 -1.14 12.51 43.14
CA ASN A 160 -0.77 13.39 42.04
C ASN A 160 -2.03 14.12 41.52
N PRO A 161 -1.98 15.46 41.38
CA PRO A 161 -3.15 16.24 40.96
C PRO A 161 -3.52 15.99 39.49
N THR A 162 -2.61 15.39 38.72
CA THR A 162 -2.79 15.05 37.31
C THR A 162 -2.06 13.75 36.98
N TRP A 163 -2.44 13.16 35.85
CA TRP A 163 -1.77 12.03 35.22
C TRP A 163 -0.42 12.44 34.62
N ASP A 164 0.49 11.48 34.45
CA ASP A 164 1.82 11.68 33.84
C ASP A 164 1.84 11.33 32.35
N THR A 165 1.16 10.25 31.93
CA THR A 165 1.00 9.89 30.52
C THR A 165 -0.44 9.50 30.20
N ALA A 166 -0.88 9.71 28.97
CA ALA A 166 -2.22 9.33 28.52
C ALA A 166 -2.22 8.82 27.08
N TRP A 167 -3.13 7.92 26.74
CA TRP A 167 -3.22 7.34 25.39
C TRP A 167 -4.67 7.05 25.04
N CYS A 168 -4.93 6.84 23.75
CA CYS A 168 -6.23 6.41 23.27
C CYS A 168 -6.09 5.40 22.14
N TYR A 169 -6.90 4.34 22.18
CA TYR A 169 -6.91 3.27 21.19
C TYR A 169 -8.32 2.81 20.85
N THR A 170 -8.43 1.99 19.81
CA THR A 170 -9.64 1.23 19.45
C THR A 170 -9.26 -0.23 19.23
N ARG A 171 -10.17 -1.16 19.51
CA ARG A 171 -10.03 -2.56 19.09
C ARG A 171 -10.99 -2.84 17.94
N ARG A 172 -10.51 -3.49 16.88
CA ARG A 172 -11.34 -3.85 15.73
C ARG A 172 -10.83 -5.14 15.09
N LEU A 173 -11.77 -5.91 14.54
CA LEU A 173 -11.43 -7.05 13.70
C LEU A 173 -10.73 -6.55 12.43
N ALA A 174 -9.49 -6.98 12.20
CA ALA A 174 -8.75 -6.71 10.98
C ALA A 174 -9.29 -7.55 9.81
N ASN A 175 -8.89 -7.19 8.59
CA ASN A 175 -9.25 -7.92 7.36
C ASN A 175 -8.85 -9.41 7.39
N THR A 176 -7.92 -9.80 8.27
CA THR A 176 -7.49 -11.19 8.50
C THR A 176 -8.42 -11.97 9.44
N GLY A 177 -9.41 -11.33 10.06
CA GLY A 177 -10.28 -11.92 11.07
C GLY A 177 -9.70 -11.96 12.49
N VAL A 178 -8.55 -11.32 12.73
CA VAL A 178 -7.93 -11.19 14.06
C VAL A 178 -8.29 -9.84 14.67
N GLU A 179 -8.61 -9.79 15.96
CA GLU A 179 -8.83 -8.53 16.66
C GLU A 179 -7.48 -7.81 16.85
N VAL A 180 -7.41 -6.57 16.38
CA VAL A 180 -6.22 -5.72 16.45
C VAL A 180 -6.53 -4.51 17.31
N GLN A 181 -5.63 -4.23 18.26
CA GLN A 181 -5.63 -2.97 18.98
C GLN A 181 -4.87 -1.92 18.17
N VAL A 182 -5.57 -0.84 17.84
CA VAL A 182 -5.02 0.29 17.09
C VAL A 182 -4.84 1.46 18.05
N SER A 183 -3.58 1.74 18.38
CA SER A 183 -3.18 2.92 19.15
C SER A 183 -3.30 4.16 18.27
N LEU A 184 -4.26 5.04 18.60
CA LEU A 184 -4.58 6.21 17.80
C LEU A 184 -3.69 7.39 18.18
N VAL A 185 -3.53 7.65 19.48
CA VAL A 185 -2.81 8.83 19.97
C VAL A 185 -2.15 8.56 21.32
N ASN A 186 -0.99 9.17 21.53
CA ASN A 186 -0.28 9.23 22.81
C ASN A 186 -0.07 10.69 23.25
N ARG A 187 -0.19 10.96 24.55
CA ARG A 187 0.16 12.23 25.21
C ARG A 187 1.21 11.95 26.27
N PRO A 188 2.48 12.30 26.00
CA PRO A 188 3.57 12.13 26.97
C PRO A 188 3.41 12.92 28.28
N SER A 189 2.58 13.96 28.31
CA SER A 189 2.24 14.74 29.51
C SER A 189 0.98 15.59 29.32
N PRO A 190 0.38 16.14 30.41
CA PRO A 190 -0.77 17.04 30.33
C PRO A 190 -0.55 18.30 29.48
N THR A 191 0.68 18.77 29.33
CA THR A 191 1.01 19.97 28.54
C THR A 191 1.67 19.66 27.20
N SER A 192 1.98 18.38 26.94
CA SER A 192 2.60 17.95 25.69
C SER A 192 1.65 18.03 24.50
N THR A 193 2.22 18.32 23.33
CA THR A 193 1.52 18.12 22.05
C THR A 193 1.23 16.64 21.87
N PRO A 194 -0.03 16.24 21.61
CA PRO A 194 -0.38 14.84 21.40
C PRO A 194 0.23 14.30 20.10
N GLN A 195 0.67 13.05 20.13
CA GLN A 195 1.31 12.37 19.00
C GLN A 195 0.32 11.40 18.35
N ALA A 196 0.01 11.62 17.08
CA ALA A 196 -0.89 10.74 16.32
C ALA A 196 -0.59 10.77 14.81
N PRO A 197 -0.76 9.63 14.10
CA PRO A 197 -1.14 8.32 14.64
C PRO A 197 0.03 7.61 15.33
N VAL A 198 -0.25 6.72 16.27
CA VAL A 198 0.80 5.89 16.95
C VAL A 198 1.02 4.57 16.22
N SER A 199 -0.04 3.86 15.86
CA SER A 199 0.07 2.60 15.10
C SER A 199 0.66 2.81 13.70
N SER A 200 1.33 1.77 13.17
CA SER A 200 1.92 1.77 11.82
C SER A 200 0.85 1.90 10.73
N SER A 201 1.26 2.32 9.52
CA SER A 201 0.37 2.45 8.35
C SER A 201 -0.32 1.13 8.01
N GLU A 202 0.39 0.00 8.15
CA GLU A 202 -0.11 -1.35 7.87
C GLU A 202 -1.16 -1.76 8.89
N THR A 203 -0.91 -1.43 10.17
CA THR A 203 -1.85 -1.71 11.26
C THR A 203 -3.13 -0.91 11.06
N LEU A 204 -3.04 0.37 10.71
CA LEU A 204 -4.19 1.21 10.36
C LEU A 204 -4.96 0.62 9.17
N ALA A 205 -4.27 0.31 8.08
CA ALA A 205 -4.88 -0.23 6.87
C ALA A 205 -5.60 -1.56 7.12
N SER A 206 -5.08 -2.39 8.03
CA SER A 206 -5.68 -3.69 8.39
C SER A 206 -7.11 -3.57 8.94
N VAL A 207 -7.48 -2.41 9.51
CA VAL A 207 -8.81 -2.12 10.05
C VAL A 207 -9.58 -1.07 9.24
N GLY A 208 -9.10 -0.75 8.03
CA GLY A 208 -9.70 0.24 7.13
C GLY A 208 -9.47 1.69 7.55
N LEU A 209 -8.35 1.98 8.23
CA LEU A 209 -7.90 3.33 8.53
C LEU A 209 -6.68 3.72 7.70
N ASP A 210 -6.51 5.01 7.51
CA ASP A 210 -5.31 5.69 7.05
C ASP A 210 -4.89 6.73 8.11
N ASP A 211 -3.76 7.41 7.89
CA ASP A 211 -3.25 8.41 8.84
C ASP A 211 -4.26 9.53 9.13
N ASN A 212 -5.03 9.96 8.12
CA ASN A 212 -5.99 11.05 8.27
C ASN A 212 -7.18 10.61 9.13
N SER A 213 -7.79 9.47 8.80
CA SER A 213 -8.90 8.90 9.54
C SER A 213 -8.51 8.47 10.95
N ALA A 214 -7.26 8.04 11.17
CA ALA A 214 -6.74 7.78 12.51
C ALA A 214 -6.65 9.06 13.36
N ARG A 215 -6.17 10.19 12.80
CA ARG A 215 -6.17 11.49 13.49
C ARG A 215 -7.57 12.04 13.72
N GLU A 216 -8.49 11.82 12.78
CA GLU A 216 -9.91 12.14 12.95
C GLU A 216 -10.54 11.35 14.11
N LEU A 217 -10.23 10.06 14.26
CA LEU A 217 -10.67 9.29 15.41
C LEU A 217 -9.97 9.73 16.71
N ALA A 218 -8.66 10.01 16.66
CA ALA A 218 -7.90 10.52 17.79
C ALA A 218 -8.48 11.83 18.35
N SER A 219 -8.97 12.72 17.49
CA SER A 219 -9.63 13.97 17.88
C SER A 219 -10.90 13.77 18.73
N ARG A 220 -11.44 12.55 18.76
CA ARG A 220 -12.70 12.20 19.45
C ARG A 220 -12.48 11.44 20.75
N CYS A 221 -11.21 11.17 21.11
CA CYS A 221 -10.83 10.54 22.37
C CYS A 221 -11.25 11.40 23.56
N LEU A 222 -11.58 10.74 24.67
CA LEU A 222 -11.92 11.43 25.93
C LEU A 222 -10.67 11.59 26.78
N TRP A 223 -10.44 12.80 27.29
CA TRP A 223 -9.32 13.11 28.17
C TRP A 223 -9.83 13.53 29.54
N LEU A 224 -9.17 13.09 30.62
CA LEU A 224 -9.58 13.39 31.99
C LEU A 224 -9.40 14.86 32.37
N ASP A 225 -8.51 15.54 31.68
CA ASP A 225 -8.27 16.99 31.81
C ASP A 225 -9.18 17.81 30.89
N GLU A 226 -10.18 17.18 30.26
CA GLU A 226 -11.14 17.81 29.34
C GLU A 226 -10.49 18.50 28.12
N ALA A 227 -9.22 18.19 27.84
CA ALA A 227 -8.55 18.70 26.65
C ALA A 227 -9.28 18.26 25.38
N ASN A 228 -9.26 19.09 24.34
CA ASN A 228 -9.85 18.78 23.05
C ASN A 228 -8.90 19.20 21.93
N PHE A 229 -8.65 18.30 20.99
CA PHE A 229 -7.68 18.47 19.91
C PHE A 229 -8.37 18.31 18.57
N ALA A 230 -8.08 19.20 17.63
CA ALA A 230 -8.40 19.03 16.23
C ALA A 230 -7.40 18.06 15.55
N PRO A 231 -7.76 17.43 14.42
CA PRO A 231 -6.86 16.53 13.68
C PRO A 231 -5.51 17.15 13.26
N GLY A 232 -5.43 18.47 13.17
CA GLY A 232 -4.20 19.22 12.85
C GLY A 232 -3.31 19.53 14.04
N ASP A 233 -3.79 19.33 15.27
CA ASP A 233 -3.03 19.61 16.50
C ASP A 233 -2.07 18.46 16.86
N PHE A 234 -2.25 17.30 16.22
CA PHE A 234 -1.43 16.12 16.46
C PHE A 234 -0.09 16.17 15.73
N ASP A 235 0.97 15.84 16.45
CA ASP A 235 2.28 15.60 15.84
C ASP A 235 2.37 14.17 15.30
N MET A 236 2.60 14.05 13.99
CA MET A 236 2.80 12.76 13.31
C MET A 236 4.25 12.23 13.44
N GLY A 237 5.17 13.04 13.98
CA GLY A 237 6.59 12.75 13.95
C GLY A 237 7.22 13.01 12.58
N PRO A 238 8.56 13.15 12.51
CA PRO A 238 9.26 13.56 11.29
C PRO A 238 9.17 12.51 10.18
N GLU A 239 9.42 11.23 10.49
CA GLU A 239 9.44 10.15 9.48
C GLU A 239 8.10 9.99 8.75
N ARG A 240 6.99 10.06 9.48
CA ARG A 240 5.65 9.93 8.90
C ARG A 240 5.26 11.19 8.11
N LYS A 241 5.69 12.38 8.54
CA LYS A 241 5.53 13.61 7.75
C LYS A 241 6.30 13.53 6.43
N GLU A 242 7.53 13.04 6.47
CA GLU A 242 8.35 12.82 5.26
C GLU A 242 7.71 11.80 4.32
N ALA A 243 7.20 10.68 4.86
CA ALA A 243 6.51 9.67 4.07
C ALA A 243 5.22 10.22 3.42
N ALA A 244 4.42 10.98 4.17
CA ALA A 244 3.22 11.62 3.65
C ALA A 244 3.55 12.67 2.56
N ALA A 245 4.60 13.49 2.79
CA ALA A 245 5.07 14.44 1.80
C ALA A 245 5.59 13.74 0.54
N ALA A 246 6.34 12.64 0.69
CA ALA A 246 6.81 11.84 -0.43
C ALA A 246 5.66 11.16 -1.20
N ALA A 247 4.60 10.74 -0.51
CA ALA A 247 3.41 10.17 -1.11
C ALA A 247 2.63 11.19 -1.95
N GLU A 248 2.60 12.46 -1.53
CA GLU A 248 1.94 13.54 -2.27
C GLU A 248 2.86 14.17 -3.33
N ALA A 249 4.17 14.03 -3.21
CA ALA A 249 5.13 14.62 -4.15
C ALA A 249 4.99 14.03 -5.56
N PHE A 250 5.00 14.91 -6.56
CA PHE A 250 4.95 14.52 -7.96
C PHE A 250 6.32 14.07 -8.48
N SER A 251 6.33 12.95 -9.20
CA SER A 251 7.47 12.50 -10.00
C SER A 251 7.22 12.80 -11.47
N LEU A 252 7.86 13.85 -12.00
CA LEU A 252 7.78 14.22 -13.41
C LEU A 252 8.56 13.25 -14.30
N GLN A 253 8.03 12.96 -15.49
CA GLN A 253 8.65 12.16 -16.53
C GLN A 253 8.32 12.76 -17.89
N ASP A 254 9.33 13.33 -18.55
CA ASP A 254 9.22 13.85 -19.91
C ASP A 254 9.18 12.72 -20.94
N GLY A 255 8.42 12.91 -22.02
CA GLY A 255 8.29 11.94 -23.11
C GLY A 255 7.32 10.79 -22.83
N TRP A 256 6.52 10.89 -21.76
CA TRP A 256 5.55 9.87 -21.36
C TRP A 256 4.16 10.46 -21.15
N ASP A 257 3.16 9.67 -21.51
CA ASP A 257 1.73 9.95 -21.34
C ASP A 257 1.10 8.85 -20.49
N ALA A 258 0.34 9.23 -19.46
CA ALA A 258 -0.50 8.30 -18.70
C ALA A 258 -1.88 8.17 -19.38
N ILE A 259 -2.09 7.12 -20.17
CA ILE A 259 -3.34 6.99 -20.94
C ILE A 259 -4.54 6.64 -20.04
N GLY A 260 -5.66 7.30 -20.29
CA GLY A 260 -6.95 7.06 -19.62
C GLY A 260 -7.05 7.70 -18.23
N ASN A 261 -8.07 7.29 -17.47
CA ASN A 261 -8.34 7.72 -16.09
C ASN A 261 -8.49 9.23 -15.89
N ASP A 262 -8.87 9.94 -16.95
CA ASP A 262 -9.09 11.38 -16.93
C ASP A 262 -10.22 11.76 -15.97
N LEU A 263 -10.00 12.82 -15.20
CA LEU A 263 -11.04 13.43 -14.39
C LEU A 263 -12.14 14.01 -15.30
N PRO A 264 -13.40 14.12 -14.82
CA PRO A 264 -14.46 14.74 -15.58
C PRO A 264 -14.09 16.16 -16.05
N GLY A 265 -14.39 16.48 -17.31
CA GLY A 265 -14.15 17.80 -17.89
C GLY A 265 -12.74 18.04 -18.44
N MET A 266 -11.90 17.01 -18.53
CA MET A 266 -10.57 17.10 -19.15
C MET A 266 -10.61 17.05 -20.69
N PRO A 267 -9.60 17.62 -21.37
CA PRO A 267 -8.48 18.38 -20.81
C PRO A 267 -8.82 19.82 -20.42
N ALA A 268 -8.07 20.37 -19.46
CA ALA A 268 -7.99 21.80 -19.24
C ALA A 268 -7.06 22.43 -20.29
N TRP A 269 -7.55 23.41 -21.04
CA TRP A 269 -6.84 24.04 -22.16
C TRP A 269 -6.13 25.33 -21.74
N ASN A 270 -5.07 25.67 -22.48
CA ASN A 270 -4.30 26.92 -22.35
C ASN A 270 -3.71 27.13 -20.95
N VAL A 271 -3.26 26.06 -20.32
CA VAL A 271 -2.57 26.09 -19.03
C VAL A 271 -1.10 25.72 -19.21
N SER A 272 -0.21 26.22 -18.35
CA SER A 272 1.17 25.76 -18.30
C SER A 272 1.28 24.41 -17.55
N LEU A 273 2.45 23.76 -17.64
CA LEU A 273 2.73 22.54 -16.87
C LEU A 273 2.65 22.81 -15.35
N GLU A 274 3.16 23.94 -14.90
CA GLU A 274 3.16 24.33 -13.48
C GLU A 274 1.73 24.60 -13.00
N GLN A 275 0.91 25.24 -13.82
CA GLN A 275 -0.52 25.44 -13.52
C GLN A 275 -1.27 24.11 -13.49
N CYS A 276 -0.94 23.18 -14.40
CA CYS A 276 -1.51 21.84 -14.42
C CYS A 276 -1.18 21.06 -13.13
N GLN A 277 0.08 21.14 -12.67
CA GLN A 277 0.51 20.55 -11.41
C GLN A 277 -0.21 21.16 -10.22
N ALA A 278 -0.23 22.50 -10.10
CA ALA A 278 -0.91 23.17 -9.00
C ALA A 278 -2.42 22.86 -8.94
N GLN A 279 -3.08 22.74 -10.09
CA GLN A 279 -4.48 22.33 -10.15
C GLN A 279 -4.67 20.88 -9.67
N CYS A 280 -3.76 19.98 -10.06
CA CYS A 280 -3.79 18.59 -9.61
C CYS A 280 -3.45 18.44 -8.12
N GLU A 281 -2.54 19.25 -7.57
CA GLU A 281 -2.24 19.30 -6.13
C GLU A 281 -3.46 19.75 -5.32
N ALA A 282 -4.22 20.71 -5.85
CA ALA A 282 -5.42 21.23 -5.20
C ALA A 282 -6.61 20.26 -5.24
N ASP A 283 -6.73 19.39 -6.25
CA ASP A 283 -7.77 18.37 -6.32
C ASP A 283 -7.29 17.03 -5.71
N ARG A 284 -7.82 16.67 -4.54
CA ARG A 284 -7.49 15.41 -3.85
C ARG A 284 -7.78 14.15 -4.68
N ARG A 285 -8.65 14.24 -5.70
CA ARG A 285 -8.94 13.12 -6.61
C ARG A 285 -7.87 12.96 -7.67
N CYS A 286 -7.01 13.96 -7.88
CA CYS A 286 -5.95 13.92 -8.87
C CYS A 286 -4.71 13.23 -8.28
N LEU A 287 -4.37 12.07 -8.86
CA LEU A 287 -3.20 11.28 -8.47
C LEU A 287 -2.12 11.29 -9.55
N ALA A 288 -2.49 11.61 -10.80
CA ALA A 288 -1.57 11.78 -11.91
C ALA A 288 -2.07 12.89 -12.84
N LEU A 289 -1.18 13.35 -13.71
CA LEU A 289 -1.52 14.22 -14.83
C LEU A 289 -0.68 13.86 -16.05
N THR A 290 -1.19 14.24 -17.22
CA THR A 290 -0.39 14.34 -18.44
C THR A 290 -0.58 15.71 -19.06
N TYR A 291 0.53 16.36 -19.36
CA TYR A 291 0.57 17.65 -20.01
C TYR A 291 1.05 17.50 -21.45
N ASP A 292 0.22 17.90 -22.41
CA ASP A 292 0.56 17.97 -23.82
C ASP A 292 1.22 19.32 -24.12
N LYS A 293 2.53 19.29 -24.38
CA LYS A 293 3.36 20.47 -24.66
C LYS A 293 2.93 21.17 -25.95
N LYS A 294 2.45 20.41 -26.94
CA LYS A 294 2.11 20.93 -28.26
C LYS A 294 0.81 21.71 -28.24
N HIS A 295 -0.15 21.26 -27.45
CA HIS A 295 -1.49 21.85 -27.41
C HIS A 295 -1.78 22.65 -26.14
N ALA A 296 -0.82 22.75 -25.22
CA ALA A 296 -0.98 23.37 -23.90
C ALA A 296 -2.23 22.84 -23.17
N ALA A 297 -2.36 21.50 -23.17
CA ALA A 297 -3.52 20.80 -22.64
C ALA A 297 -3.13 19.92 -21.44
N CYS A 298 -3.86 20.08 -20.34
CA CYS A 298 -3.66 19.36 -19.10
C CYS A 298 -4.74 18.30 -18.90
N PHE A 299 -4.33 17.05 -18.79
CA PHE A 299 -5.17 15.90 -18.51
C PHE A 299 -4.93 15.47 -17.07
N MET A 300 -5.72 15.98 -16.13
CA MET A 300 -5.70 15.55 -14.73
C MET A 300 -6.39 14.20 -14.58
N LYS A 301 -5.84 13.30 -13.77
CA LYS A 301 -6.24 11.90 -13.73
C LYS A 301 -6.36 11.39 -12.30
N ASN A 302 -7.34 10.53 -12.07
CA ASN A 302 -7.50 9.86 -10.77
C ASN A 302 -6.60 8.63 -10.60
N ASN A 303 -5.85 8.25 -11.63
CA ASN A 303 -4.87 7.17 -11.60
C ASN A 303 -3.85 7.33 -12.75
N GLY A 304 -2.74 6.60 -12.72
CA GLY A 304 -1.69 6.61 -13.75
C GLY A 304 -1.29 5.21 -14.21
N SER A 305 -2.25 4.30 -14.41
CA SER A 305 -1.99 2.86 -14.49
C SER A 305 -1.04 2.45 -15.63
N ILE A 306 -1.19 3.04 -16.82
CA ILE A 306 -0.41 2.69 -18.01
C ILE A 306 0.27 3.94 -18.57
N LEU A 307 1.60 3.87 -18.72
CA LEU A 307 2.44 4.89 -19.33
C LEU A 307 2.84 4.46 -20.74
N VAL A 308 2.62 5.33 -21.71
CA VAL A 308 3.00 5.12 -23.11
C VAL A 308 3.94 6.24 -23.56
N ARG A 309 4.80 5.98 -24.54
CA ARG A 309 5.69 7.02 -25.04
C ARG A 309 4.93 8.04 -25.86
N SER A 310 5.20 9.30 -25.56
CA SER A 310 4.70 10.45 -26.29
C SER A 310 5.70 11.60 -26.13
N PRO A 311 6.55 11.89 -27.14
CA PRO A 311 7.62 12.90 -27.04
C PRO A 311 7.10 14.30 -26.67
N ASP A 312 5.86 14.60 -27.05
CA ASP A 312 5.22 15.88 -26.79
C ASP A 312 4.51 15.92 -25.42
N ALA A 313 4.57 14.86 -24.62
CA ALA A 313 3.91 14.77 -23.32
C ALA A 313 4.89 14.86 -22.14
N VAL A 314 4.42 15.44 -21.04
CA VAL A 314 5.03 15.34 -19.71
C VAL A 314 4.03 14.70 -18.77
N MET A 315 4.37 13.57 -18.18
CA MET A 315 3.56 12.93 -17.16
C MET A 315 4.09 13.27 -15.77
N ALA A 316 3.20 13.49 -14.81
CA ALA A 316 3.55 13.53 -13.40
C ALA A 316 2.58 12.67 -12.59
N ALA A 317 3.10 11.93 -11.62
CA ALA A 317 2.30 11.08 -10.73
C ALA A 317 2.74 11.27 -9.29
N LYS A 318 1.77 11.28 -8.36
CA LYS A 318 2.02 11.29 -6.92
C LYS A 318 2.77 10.03 -6.49
N GLY A 319 3.61 10.14 -5.48
CA GLY A 319 4.35 9.02 -4.90
C GLY A 319 3.46 7.85 -4.50
N SER A 320 2.24 8.13 -4.02
CA SER A 320 1.23 7.15 -3.60
C SER A 320 0.81 6.15 -4.69
N ILE A 321 0.94 6.50 -5.97
CA ILE A 321 0.62 5.60 -7.09
C ILE A 321 1.85 5.18 -7.91
N LYS A 322 3.05 5.62 -7.53
CA LYS A 322 4.28 5.40 -8.30
C LYS A 322 4.59 3.92 -8.55
N ALA A 323 4.30 3.06 -7.57
CA ALA A 323 4.47 1.62 -7.68
C ALA A 323 3.52 0.96 -8.69
N ASN A 324 2.35 1.58 -8.94
CA ASN A 324 1.32 1.07 -9.84
C ASN A 324 1.51 1.52 -11.29
N LEU A 325 2.47 2.40 -11.57
CA LEU A 325 2.76 2.89 -12.93
C LEU A 325 3.40 1.77 -13.75
N GLN A 326 2.69 1.29 -14.78
CA GLN A 326 3.20 0.30 -15.73
C GLN A 326 3.63 0.97 -17.03
N TYR A 327 4.87 0.76 -17.45
CA TYR A 327 5.31 1.26 -18.74
C TYR A 327 4.98 0.26 -19.84
N SER A 328 4.36 0.74 -20.90
CA SER A 328 4.03 -0.01 -22.09
C SER A 328 5.07 0.20 -23.18
N SER A 329 5.33 -0.86 -23.95
CA SER A 329 6.14 -0.82 -25.18
C SER A 329 5.33 -0.51 -26.44
N LEU A 330 4.04 -0.14 -26.29
CA LEU A 330 3.18 0.21 -27.42
C LEU A 330 3.79 1.34 -28.25
N VAL A 331 3.79 1.14 -29.57
CA VAL A 331 4.07 2.16 -30.58
C VAL A 331 2.79 2.42 -31.34
N PHE A 332 2.45 3.69 -31.50
CA PHE A 332 1.20 4.11 -32.14
C PHE A 332 1.43 4.49 -33.60
N ALA A 333 0.46 4.14 -34.44
CA ALA A 333 0.38 4.61 -35.81
C ALA A 333 -1.00 5.22 -36.08
N LYS A 334 -1.00 6.38 -36.74
CA LYS A 334 -2.21 7.09 -37.14
C LYS A 334 -2.58 6.73 -38.58
N ASP A 335 -3.88 6.71 -38.87
CA ASP A 335 -4.43 6.44 -40.20
C ASP A 335 -3.81 5.16 -40.81
N THR A 336 -3.66 4.14 -39.96
CA THR A 336 -2.97 2.89 -40.26
C THR A 336 -3.75 1.76 -39.62
N VAL A 337 -3.99 0.70 -40.37
CA VAL A 337 -4.53 -0.56 -39.85
C VAL A 337 -3.41 -1.58 -39.74
N VAL A 338 -3.38 -2.30 -38.63
CA VAL A 338 -2.53 -3.46 -38.40
C VAL A 338 -3.33 -4.71 -38.75
N VAL A 339 -2.82 -5.50 -39.68
CA VAL A 339 -3.39 -6.77 -40.13
C VAL A 339 -2.83 -7.91 -39.28
N GLY A 340 -3.72 -8.74 -38.75
CA GLY A 340 -3.38 -9.79 -37.81
C GLY A 340 -4.60 -10.60 -37.40
N GLY A 341 -4.37 -11.64 -36.59
CA GLY A 341 -5.42 -12.40 -35.92
C GLY A 341 -6.01 -11.57 -34.79
N ALA A 342 -7.29 -11.22 -34.93
CA ALA A 342 -8.05 -10.54 -33.89
C ALA A 342 -8.72 -11.58 -32.98
N TYR A 343 -8.49 -11.47 -31.68
CA TYR A 343 -9.16 -12.32 -30.68
C TYR A 343 -10.31 -11.61 -29.97
N ALA A 344 -10.42 -10.29 -30.13
CA ALA A 344 -11.53 -9.51 -29.64
C ALA A 344 -11.86 -8.36 -30.59
N ASN A 345 -13.14 -8.01 -30.69
CA ASN A 345 -13.61 -6.82 -31.39
C ASN A 345 -14.82 -6.26 -30.64
N VAL A 346 -14.62 -5.18 -29.90
CA VAL A 346 -15.60 -4.65 -28.93
C VAL A 346 -15.82 -3.17 -29.13
N ARG A 347 -17.03 -2.70 -28.83
CA ARG A 347 -17.32 -1.27 -28.78
C ARG A 347 -16.59 -0.67 -27.58
N SER A 348 -15.78 0.34 -27.81
CA SER A 348 -14.97 0.99 -26.77
C SER A 348 -14.61 2.42 -27.18
N ASN A 349 -14.00 3.19 -26.29
CA ASN A 349 -13.30 4.42 -26.67
C ASN A 349 -11.80 4.15 -26.90
N TYR A 350 -11.10 5.16 -27.42
CA TYR A 350 -9.69 5.00 -27.79
C TYR A 350 -8.82 4.69 -26.57
N ALA A 351 -8.96 5.44 -25.48
CA ALA A 351 -8.14 5.28 -24.28
C ALA A 351 -8.33 3.88 -23.67
N ASP A 352 -9.57 3.42 -23.56
CA ASP A 352 -9.89 2.09 -23.04
C ASP A 352 -9.33 0.98 -23.95
N CYS A 353 -9.35 1.17 -25.27
CA CYS A 353 -8.74 0.23 -26.22
C CYS A 353 -7.22 0.10 -26.00
N VAL A 354 -6.54 1.24 -25.82
CA VAL A 354 -5.09 1.29 -25.55
C VAL A 354 -4.77 0.63 -24.22
N VAL A 355 -5.50 0.98 -23.16
CA VAL A 355 -5.28 0.43 -21.80
C VAL A 355 -5.54 -1.08 -21.77
N ALA A 356 -6.63 -1.54 -22.40
CA ALA A 356 -6.94 -2.96 -22.49
C ALA A 356 -5.83 -3.73 -23.19
N CYS A 357 -5.37 -3.25 -24.35
CA CYS A 357 -4.26 -3.90 -25.03
C CYS A 357 -2.98 -3.84 -24.19
N ALA A 358 -2.62 -2.68 -23.62
CA ALA A 358 -1.40 -2.52 -22.82
C ALA A 358 -1.32 -3.51 -21.64
N ALA A 359 -2.42 -3.68 -20.91
CA ALA A 359 -2.52 -4.56 -19.75
C ALA A 359 -2.56 -6.06 -20.13
N ASP A 360 -3.16 -6.41 -21.27
CA ASP A 360 -3.31 -7.80 -21.70
C ASP A 360 -2.00 -8.36 -22.28
N GLN A 361 -1.49 -9.43 -21.65
CA GLN A 361 -0.26 -10.12 -22.09
C GLN A 361 -0.45 -10.84 -23.44
N ARG A 362 -1.68 -11.16 -23.83
CA ARG A 362 -1.99 -11.76 -25.14
C ARG A 362 -2.01 -10.73 -26.26
N CYS A 363 -2.25 -9.46 -25.94
CA CYS A 363 -2.35 -8.41 -26.94
C CYS A 363 -0.96 -8.06 -27.50
N LEU A 364 -0.75 -8.34 -28.78
CA LEU A 364 0.42 -7.91 -29.55
C LEU A 364 0.16 -6.61 -30.32
N GLY A 365 -1.10 -6.24 -30.53
CA GLY A 365 -1.46 -4.97 -31.14
C GLY A 365 -2.97 -4.71 -31.12
N PHE A 366 -3.36 -3.51 -31.50
CA PHE A 366 -4.77 -3.15 -31.58
C PHE A 366 -5.06 -2.27 -32.79
N ASN A 367 -6.32 -2.26 -33.22
CA ASN A 367 -6.88 -1.26 -34.13
C ASN A 367 -8.10 -0.62 -33.48
N PHE A 368 -8.15 0.70 -33.47
CA PHE A 368 -9.28 1.49 -33.05
C PHE A 368 -9.88 2.23 -34.23
N ASP A 369 -11.08 1.81 -34.63
CA ASP A 369 -11.91 2.49 -35.61
C ASP A 369 -12.62 3.67 -34.93
N GLY A 370 -12.08 4.87 -35.16
CA GLY A 370 -12.55 6.11 -34.54
C GLY A 370 -14.01 6.46 -34.89
N PRO A 371 -14.42 6.37 -36.16
CA PRO A 371 -15.81 6.54 -36.59
C PRO A 371 -16.79 5.56 -35.93
N ASN A 372 -16.48 4.26 -35.91
CA ASN A 372 -17.41 3.24 -35.42
C ASN A 372 -17.27 2.94 -33.92
N LYS A 373 -16.26 3.51 -33.25
CA LYS A 373 -15.94 3.25 -31.84
C LYS A 373 -15.70 1.77 -31.56
N MET A 374 -15.01 1.10 -32.48
CA MET A 374 -14.70 -0.32 -32.38
C MET A 374 -13.20 -0.52 -32.10
N CYS A 375 -12.90 -1.37 -31.13
CA CYS A 375 -11.56 -1.76 -30.73
C CYS A 375 -11.35 -3.24 -31.07
N ALA A 376 -10.46 -3.52 -32.01
CA ALA A 376 -9.99 -4.86 -32.31
C ALA A 376 -8.64 -5.11 -31.61
N MET A 377 -8.55 -6.15 -30.79
CA MET A 377 -7.30 -6.58 -30.15
C MET A 377 -6.74 -7.79 -30.88
N LEU A 378 -5.43 -7.76 -31.12
CA LEU A 378 -4.71 -8.70 -31.96
C LEU A 378 -3.73 -9.52 -31.13
N ASP A 379 -3.72 -10.84 -31.31
CA ASP A 379 -2.75 -11.76 -30.71
C ASP A 379 -1.67 -12.20 -31.72
N THR A 380 -1.81 -11.78 -32.97
CA THR A 380 -0.80 -11.90 -34.01
C THR A 380 -0.78 -10.62 -34.85
N VAL A 381 0.39 -10.22 -35.33
CA VAL A 381 0.61 -9.00 -36.12
C VAL A 381 1.45 -9.36 -37.33
N THR A 382 0.96 -9.12 -38.55
CA THR A 382 1.55 -9.65 -39.80
C THR A 382 1.95 -8.58 -40.80
N SER A 383 1.11 -7.59 -41.04
CA SER A 383 1.40 -6.46 -41.94
C SER A 383 0.58 -5.23 -41.56
N SER A 384 0.94 -4.05 -42.05
CA SER A 384 0.21 -2.81 -41.78
C SER A 384 0.02 -2.06 -43.07
N SER A 385 -1.05 -1.28 -43.15
CA SER A 385 -1.36 -0.50 -44.34
C SER A 385 -2.08 0.80 -43.98
N PRO A 386 -1.94 1.86 -44.79
CA PRO A 386 -2.67 3.11 -44.58
C PRO A 386 -4.18 2.87 -44.60
N PHE A 387 -4.88 3.31 -43.56
CA PHE A 387 -6.33 3.26 -43.44
C PHE A 387 -6.83 4.46 -42.65
N LYS A 388 -7.46 5.42 -43.34
CA LYS A 388 -7.93 6.66 -42.72
C LYS A 388 -8.99 6.38 -41.64
N GLY A 389 -8.86 7.07 -40.50
CA GLY A 389 -9.80 6.96 -39.39
C GLY A 389 -9.55 5.77 -38.46
N VAL A 390 -8.53 4.94 -38.73
CA VAL A 390 -8.06 3.91 -37.80
C VAL A 390 -6.79 4.39 -37.12
N ALA A 391 -6.79 4.36 -35.80
CA ALA A 391 -5.59 4.48 -34.97
C ALA A 391 -5.20 3.09 -34.50
N SER A 392 -3.93 2.73 -34.65
CA SER A 392 -3.46 1.40 -34.29
C SER A 392 -2.25 1.48 -33.37
N GLY A 393 -1.92 0.37 -32.72
CA GLY A 393 -0.65 0.23 -32.05
C GLY A 393 -0.16 -1.20 -32.01
N VAL A 394 1.15 -1.37 -31.89
CA VAL A 394 1.82 -2.67 -31.77
C VAL A 394 2.74 -2.69 -30.56
N LYS A 395 2.84 -3.83 -29.88
CA LYS A 395 3.78 -4.05 -28.78
C LYS A 395 5.07 -4.66 -29.29
N ALA A 396 6.13 -4.54 -28.49
CA ALA A 396 7.32 -5.32 -28.68
C ALA A 396 7.01 -6.82 -28.62
N THR A 397 7.45 -7.58 -29.61
CA THR A 397 7.43 -9.04 -29.58
C THR A 397 8.58 -9.47 -28.70
N ARG A 398 8.30 -10.14 -27.58
CA ARG A 398 9.36 -10.70 -26.73
C ARG A 398 10.21 -11.63 -27.60
N SER A 399 11.45 -11.22 -27.87
CA SER A 399 12.47 -12.07 -28.49
C SER A 399 12.96 -13.11 -27.50
#